data_AF-A0AA92TIN1-F1
#
_entry.id   AF-A0AA92TIN1-F1
#
_cell.length_a   1.000
_cell.length_b   1.000
_cell.length_c   1.000
_cell.angle_alpha   90.00
_cell.angle_beta   90.00
_cell.angle_gamma   90.00
#
_symmetry.space_group_name_H-M   'P 1'
#
loop_
_entity.id
_entity.type
_entity.pdbx_description
1 polymer ?
#
loop_
_entity_poly.entity_id
_entity_poly.type
_entity_poly.pdbx_seq_one_letter_code
_entity_poly.pdbx_strand_id
1 'polypeptide(L)' 'LGISNKLGFHASRHTFGVLMLNEDIPIGSIAKMMGHADITSTQVYAQVTEQKISNDMDKLIAKRERNKNPMA' A
#
# COMPACT_ATOMS: atom_id res chain seq x y z
N LEU A 1 -0.96 3.08 26.46
CA LEU A 1 -0.83 3.42 25.02
C LEU A 1 -0.27 4.84 24.94
N GLY A 2 1.03 4.98 24.69
CA GLY A 2 1.70 6.28 24.64
C GLY A 2 1.89 6.73 23.21
N ILE A 3 1.07 7.66 22.73
CA ILE A 3 1.27 8.31 21.43
C ILE A 3 1.85 9.70 21.73
N SER A 4 3.16 9.85 21.53
CA SER A 4 3.90 11.09 21.82
C SER A 4 3.81 12.13 20.69
N ASN A 5 3.31 11.73 19.51
CA ASN A 5 3.20 12.59 18.34
C ASN A 5 1.81 13.25 18.26
N LYS A 6 1.76 14.49 17.73
CA LYS A 6 0.50 15.19 17.46
C LYS A 6 -0.36 14.39 16.47
N LEU A 7 -1.40 13.74 16.99
CA LEU A 7 -2.47 13.12 16.20
C LEU A 7 -3.33 14.21 15.56
N GLY A 8 -2.95 14.61 14.35
CA GLY A 8 -3.72 15.54 13.53
C GLY A 8 -4.37 14.85 12.33
N PHE A 9 -5.27 15.56 11.65
CA PHE A 9 -5.95 15.07 10.44
C PHE A 9 -4.97 14.53 9.38
N HIS A 10 -3.81 15.17 9.22
CA HIS A 10 -2.78 14.72 8.30
C HIS A 10 -2.19 13.36 8.71
N ALA A 11 -1.91 13.14 9.99
CA ALA A 11 -1.36 11.88 10.49
C ALA A 11 -2.36 10.72 10.36
N SER A 12 -3.65 10.99 10.63
CA SER A 12 -4.72 10.00 10.43
C SER A 12 -4.89 9.64 8.96
N ARG A 13 -4.87 10.64 8.07
CA ARG A 13 -4.91 10.46 6.62
C ARG A 13 -3.73 9.62 6.13
N HIS A 14 -2.54 9.88 6.66
CA HIS A 14 -1.33 9.14 6.33
C HIS A 14 -1.40 7.69 6.82
N THR A 15 -1.84 7.48 8.06
CA THR A 15 -2.01 6.14 8.64
C THR A 15 -3.02 5.31 7.83
N PHE A 16 -4.15 5.91 7.46
CA PHE A 16 -5.17 5.28 6.61
C PHE A 16 -4.58 4.83 5.27
N GLY A 17 -3.85 5.73 4.58
CA GLY A 17 -3.25 5.42 3.28
C GLY A 17 -2.27 4.24 3.33
N VAL A 18 -1.38 4.23 4.33
CA VAL A 18 -0.40 3.14 4.52
C VAL A 18 -1.11 1.82 4.89
N LEU A 19 -2.12 1.86 5.75
CA LEU A 19 -2.87 0.67 6.14
C LEU A 19 -3.58 0.03 4.94
N MET A 20 -4.27 0.82 4.12
CA MET A 20 -5.00 0.32 2.96
C MET A 20 -4.06 -0.29 1.90
N LEU A 21 -2.87 0.26 1.73
CA LEU A 21 -1.86 -0.34 0.85
C LEU A 21 -1.37 -1.69 1.36
N ASN A 22 -1.21 -1.85 2.68
CA ASN A 22 -0.83 -3.13 3.25
C ASN A 22 -1.90 -4.20 3.02
N GLU A 23 -3.18 -3.82 3.06
CA GLU A 23 -4.35 -4.66 2.76
C GLU A 23 -4.60 -4.88 1.26
N ASP A 24 -3.58 -4.68 0.41
CA ASP A 24 -3.63 -4.95 -1.03
C ASP A 24 -4.68 -4.12 -1.80
N ILE A 25 -5.17 -3.01 -1.22
CA ILE A 25 -6.10 -2.11 -1.91
C ILE A 25 -5.34 -1.28 -2.95
N PRO A 26 -5.82 -1.22 -4.21
CA PRO A 26 -5.16 -0.43 -5.24
C PRO A 26 -5.06 1.05 -4.87
N ILE A 27 -3.89 1.65 -5.10
CA ILE A 27 -3.63 3.06 -4.79
C ILE A 27 -4.61 4.05 -5.44
N GLY A 28 -5.13 3.74 -6.63
CA GLY A 28 -6.17 4.55 -7.27
C GLY A 28 -7.52 4.52 -6.51
N SER A 29 -7.87 3.37 -5.93
CA SER A 29 -9.05 3.24 -5.07
C SER A 29 -8.87 4.04 -3.78
N ILE A 30 -7.69 3.98 -3.17
CA ILE A 30 -7.33 4.76 -1.98
C ILE A 30 -7.42 6.26 -2.28
N ALA A 31 -6.84 6.72 -3.40
CA ALA A 31 -6.91 8.11 -3.83
C ALA A 31 -8.37 8.59 -3.96
N LYS A 32 -9.25 7.76 -4.56
CA LYS A 32 -10.67 8.06 -4.70
C LYS A 32 -11.39 8.12 -3.35
N MET A 33 -11.11 7.20 -2.42
CA MET A 33 -11.65 7.24 -1.05
C MET A 33 -11.25 8.50 -0.29
N MET A 34 -10.06 9.03 -0.58
CA MET A 34 -9.50 10.22 0.08
C MET A 34 -9.90 11.54 -0.59
N GLY A 35 -10.63 11.46 -1.70
CA GLY A 35 -11.07 12.63 -2.49
C GLY A 35 -9.93 13.32 -3.22
N HIS A 36 -8.83 12.62 -3.52
CA HIS A 36 -7.71 13.20 -4.25
C HIS A 36 -8.03 13.27 -5.75
N ALA A 37 -7.89 14.46 -6.34
CA ALA A 37 -8.08 14.68 -7.78
C ALA A 37 -6.91 14.14 -8.62
N ASP A 38 -5.72 14.07 -8.03
CA ASP A 38 -4.52 13.49 -8.62
C ASP A 38 -3.93 12.44 -7.67
N ILE A 39 -3.42 11.35 -8.24
CA ILE A 39 -2.81 10.25 -7.51
C ILE A 39 -1.48 10.65 -6.86
N THR A 40 -0.81 11.68 -7.36
CA THR A 40 0.50 12.16 -6.89
C THR A 40 0.53 12.37 -5.37
N SER A 41 -0.51 12.96 -4.78
CA SER A 41 -0.58 13.17 -3.31
C SER A 41 -0.77 11.87 -2.51
N THR A 42 -1.24 10.80 -3.15
CA THR A 42 -1.44 9.47 -2.56
C THR A 42 -0.17 8.61 -2.67
N GLN A 43 0.72 8.91 -3.62
CA GLN A 43 1.96 8.16 -3.84
C GLN A 43 2.92 8.19 -2.66
N VAL A 44 2.83 9.22 -1.80
CA VAL A 44 3.62 9.29 -0.56
C VAL A 44 3.41 8.07 0.34
N TYR A 45 2.25 7.41 0.28
CA TYR A 45 1.98 6.20 1.07
C TYR A 45 2.67 4.95 0.52
N ALA A 46 2.90 4.88 -0.80
CA ALA A 46 3.54 3.74 -1.45
C ALA A 46 5.06 3.70 -1.22
N GLN A 47 5.68 4.84 -0.92
CA GLN A 47 7.13 4.92 -0.67
C GLN A 47 7.55 4.37 0.70
N VAL A 48 6.60 4.21 1.64
CA VAL A 48 6.92 3.91 3.05
C VAL A 48 7.09 2.42 3.32
N THR A 49 6.61 1.53 2.45
CA THR A 49 6.56 0.09 2.74
C THR A 49 7.52 -0.72 1.88
N GLU A 50 8.84 -0.54 2.08
CA GLU A 50 9.88 -1.37 1.44
C GLU A 50 9.61 -2.88 1.62
N GLN A 51 9.15 -3.28 2.81
CA GLN A 51 8.77 -4.66 3.11
C GLN A 51 7.59 -5.14 2.26
N LYS A 52 6.60 -4.28 1.98
CA LYS A 52 5.46 -4.61 1.11
C LYS A 52 5.93 -4.81 -0.32
N ILE A 53 6.80 -3.93 -0.82
CA ILE A 53 7.40 -4.04 -2.16
C ILE A 53 8.11 -5.40 -2.30
N SER A 54 8.94 -5.78 -1.32
CA SER A 54 9.61 -7.09 -1.32
C SER A 54 8.61 -8.24 -1.37
N ASN A 55 7.61 -8.24 -0.47
CA ASN A 55 6.61 -9.30 -0.38
C ASN A 55 5.78 -9.42 -1.67
N ASP A 56 5.44 -8.31 -2.30
CA ASP A 56 4.64 -8.31 -3.53
C ASP A 56 5.45 -8.83 -4.72
N MET A 57 6.77 -8.55 -4.76
CA MET A 57 7.66 -9.13 -5.76
C MET A 57 7.84 -10.65 -5.56
N ASP A 58 7.98 -11.10 -4.32
CA ASP A 58 8.06 -12.54 -4.01
C ASP A 58 6.77 -13.27 -4.44
N LYS A 59 5.60 -12.70 -4.14
CA LYS A 59 4.30 -13.23 -4.59
C LYS A 59 4.21 -13.28 -6.13
N LEU A 60 4.69 -12.24 -6.82
CA LEU A 60 4.69 -12.18 -8.28
C LEU A 60 5.58 -13.26 -8.90
N ILE A 61 6.79 -13.46 -8.37
CA ILE A 61 7.71 -14.50 -8.81
C ILE A 61 7.06 -15.88 -8.62
N ALA A 62 6.55 -16.17 -7.43
CA ALA A 62 5.88 -17.43 -7.14
C ALA A 62 4.68 -17.69 -8.07
N LYS A 63 3.89 -16.66 -8.39
CA LYS A 63 2.78 -16.77 -9.34
C LYS A 63 3.28 -17.09 -10.76
N ARG A 64 4.37 -16.48 -11.21
CA ARG A 64 4.95 -16.74 -12.54
C ARG A 64 5.52 -18.15 -12.66
N GLU A 65 6.21 -18.65 -11.64
CA GLU A 65 6.75 -20.01 -11.64
C GLU A 65 5.63 -21.07 -11.69
N ARG A 66 4.54 -20.89 -10.92
CA ARG A 66 3.35 -21.75 -11.03
C ARG A 66 2.74 -21.76 -12.43
N ASN A 67 2.65 -20.59 -13.07
CA ASN A 67 2.09 -20.48 -14.42
C ASN A 67 3.00 -21.09 -15.50
N LYS A 68 4.32 -21.15 -15.25
CA LYS A 68 5.30 -21.73 -16.16
C LYS A 68 5.31 -23.27 -16.09
N ASN A 69 4.88 -23.85 -14.97
CA ASN A 69 4.77 -25.29 -14.80
C ASN A 69 3.36 -25.71 -14.38
N PRO A 70 2.39 -25.76 -15.31
CA PRO A 70 0.98 -26.03 -14.99
C PRO A 70 0.71 -27.48 -14.52
N MET A 71 1.74 -28.32 -14.36
CA MET A 71 1.64 -29.77 -14.10
C MET A 71 2.57 -30.27 -12.97
N ALA A 72 3.08 -29.39 -12.09
CA ALA A 72 3.74 -29.78 -10.84
C ALA A 72 2.84 -29.56 -9.62
#